data_AF-K5XIJ0-F1
#
_entry.id   AF-K5XIJ0-F1
#
_cell.length_a   1.000
_cell.length_b   1.000
_cell.length_c   1.000
_cell.angle_alpha   90.00
_cell.angle_beta   90.00
_cell.angle_gamma   90.00
#
_symmetry.space_group_name_H-M   'P 1'
#
loop_
_entity.id
_entity.type
_entity.pdbx_description
1 polymer ?
#
loop_
_entity_poly.entity_id
_entity_poly.type
_entity_poly.pdbx_seq_one_letter_code
_entity_poly.pdbx_strand_id
1 'polypeptide(L)'
;QFIEYSNRFGGGRYNLTAAGQFRLKRIQDGVQHNPTFTIVAPRLFSAYSEAVNPINMWVDGRQDDGQLRLDHARSFFEAARFPDDFHRAARPMSADNEAVVHAIHPIEPGANIAGVNTYTVDRNAPRLDDKCGIFEYHVNHTLRTLYPNPTGNLLDAIRANIHYFYTAMEARGCTEIFPYG
;
A
#
# COMPACT_ATOMS: atom_id res chain seq x y z
N GLN A 1 2.64 -4.50 -19.49
CA GLN A 1 3.56 -4.06 -18.43
C GLN A 1 3.66 -5.06 -17.26
N PHE A 2 2.60 -5.39 -16.51
CA PHE A 2 2.71 -6.37 -15.38
C PHE A 2 3.33 -7.71 -15.81
N ILE A 3 2.76 -8.36 -16.84
CA ILE A 3 3.27 -9.62 -17.41
C ILE A 3 4.74 -9.50 -17.88
N GLU A 4 5.06 -8.40 -18.55
CA GLU A 4 6.40 -8.13 -19.07
C GLU A 4 7.44 -8.04 -17.93
N TYR A 5 7.12 -7.32 -16.85
CA TYR A 5 8.00 -7.21 -15.69
C TYR A 5 8.16 -8.53 -14.95
N SER A 6 7.08 -9.32 -14.83
CA SER A 6 7.14 -10.68 -14.30
C SER A 6 8.02 -11.60 -15.15
N ASN A 7 7.93 -11.52 -16.47
CA ASN A 7 8.80 -12.28 -17.37
C ASN A 7 10.27 -11.86 -17.23
N ARG A 8 10.53 -10.54 -17.23
CA ARG A 8 11.89 -9.99 -17.22
C ARG A 8 12.61 -10.16 -15.89
N PHE A 9 11.90 -10.03 -14.77
CA PHE A 9 12.51 -9.95 -13.44
C PHE A 9 12.08 -11.06 -12.48
N GLY A 10 11.00 -11.78 -12.79
CA GLY A 10 10.47 -12.86 -11.96
C GLY A 10 10.47 -14.23 -12.65
N GLY A 11 11.18 -14.38 -13.78
CA GLY A 11 11.27 -15.67 -14.48
C GLY A 11 9.92 -16.21 -14.98
N GLY A 12 8.98 -15.33 -15.33
CA GLY A 12 7.64 -15.70 -15.75
C GLY A 12 6.62 -15.83 -14.61
N ARG A 13 7.01 -15.42 -13.40
CA ARG A 13 6.15 -15.32 -12.21
C ARG A 13 6.15 -13.90 -11.68
N TYR A 14 5.08 -13.52 -10.98
CA TYR A 14 5.10 -12.31 -10.19
C TYR A 14 5.60 -12.64 -8.78
N ASN A 15 6.73 -12.04 -8.40
CA ASN A 15 7.42 -12.23 -7.12
C ASN A 15 7.98 -10.90 -6.62
N LEU A 16 8.68 -10.90 -5.47
CA LEU A 16 9.15 -9.66 -4.84
C LEU A 16 10.07 -8.83 -5.74
N THR A 17 10.91 -9.48 -6.54
CA THR A 17 11.80 -8.80 -7.49
C THR A 17 11.00 -8.12 -8.61
N ALA A 18 10.06 -8.83 -9.22
CA ALA A 18 9.16 -8.25 -10.22
C ALA A 18 8.31 -7.10 -9.64
N ALA A 19 7.83 -7.25 -8.40
CA ALA A 19 7.07 -6.23 -7.69
C ALA A 19 7.88 -4.94 -7.49
N GLY A 20 9.15 -5.03 -7.05
CA GLY A 20 10.03 -3.87 -6.87
C GLY A 20 10.28 -3.12 -8.17
N GLN A 21 10.61 -3.85 -9.24
CA GLN A 21 10.85 -3.26 -10.55
C GLN A 21 9.59 -2.62 -11.13
N PHE A 22 8.44 -3.28 -11.00
CA PHE A 22 7.19 -2.76 -11.52
C PHE A 22 6.69 -1.56 -10.69
N ARG A 23 6.85 -1.57 -9.36
CA ARG A 23 6.52 -0.43 -8.49
C ARG A 23 7.33 0.81 -8.87
N LEU A 24 8.64 0.67 -9.09
CA LEU A 24 9.47 1.78 -9.61
C LEU A 24 8.89 2.32 -10.92
N LYS A 25 8.62 1.43 -11.89
CA LYS A 25 8.07 1.85 -13.18
C LYS A 25 6.76 2.63 -13.04
N ARG A 26 5.85 2.16 -12.18
CA ARG A 26 4.57 2.85 -11.94
C ARG A 26 4.75 4.22 -11.29
N ILE A 27 5.74 4.39 -10.42
CA ILE A 27 6.09 5.68 -9.85
C ILE A 27 6.67 6.60 -10.93
N GLN A 28 7.63 6.13 -11.73
CA GLN A 28 8.22 6.90 -12.83
C GLN A 28 7.15 7.37 -13.81
N ASP A 29 6.23 6.48 -14.20
CA ASP A 29 5.11 6.82 -15.07
C ASP A 29 4.22 7.90 -14.44
N GLY A 30 3.96 7.81 -13.13
CA GLY A 30 3.23 8.82 -12.38
C GLY A 30 3.92 10.17 -12.41
N VAL A 31 5.22 10.21 -12.07
CA VAL A 31 6.03 11.44 -12.09
C VAL A 31 6.07 12.07 -13.49
N GLN A 32 6.20 11.26 -14.54
CA GLN A 32 6.38 11.74 -15.91
C GLN A 32 5.09 12.20 -16.59
N HIS A 33 3.94 11.65 -16.20
CA HIS A 33 2.69 11.85 -16.97
C HIS A 33 1.53 12.39 -16.14
N ASN A 34 1.63 12.43 -14.79
CA ASN A 34 0.58 12.95 -13.93
C ASN A 34 1.07 14.22 -13.19
N PRO A 35 0.57 15.43 -13.55
CA PRO A 35 1.01 16.68 -12.93
C PRO A 35 0.60 16.81 -11.45
N THR A 36 -0.30 15.95 -10.97
CA THR A 36 -0.74 15.88 -9.57
C THR A 36 -0.39 14.53 -8.94
N PHE A 37 0.67 13.86 -9.43
CA PHE A 37 1.16 12.62 -8.83
C PHE A 37 1.53 12.84 -7.36
N THR A 38 1.07 11.96 -6.48
CA THR A 38 1.41 11.98 -5.06
C THR A 38 1.59 10.57 -4.53
N ILE A 39 2.58 10.38 -3.66
CA ILE A 39 2.85 9.15 -2.93
C ILE A 39 3.27 9.47 -1.49
N VAL A 40 2.48 10.29 -0.81
CA VAL A 40 2.56 10.52 0.64
C VAL A 40 1.63 9.57 1.39
N ALA A 41 1.65 9.55 2.73
CA ALA A 41 0.71 8.76 3.52
C ALA A 41 -0.76 9.18 3.28
N PRO A 42 -1.72 8.23 3.27
CA PRO A 42 -1.55 6.79 3.46
C PRO A 42 -1.19 6.05 2.15
N ARG A 43 -1.03 6.76 1.02
CA ARG A 43 -0.79 6.13 -0.29
C ARG A 43 0.56 5.45 -0.39
N LEU A 44 1.62 5.99 0.23
CA LEU A 44 2.92 5.34 0.28
C LEU A 44 2.80 3.92 0.84
N PHE A 45 2.17 3.78 2.02
CA PHE A 45 1.92 2.48 2.65
C PHE A 45 1.15 1.54 1.73
N SER A 46 -0.08 1.92 1.37
CA SER A 46 -0.95 1.07 0.55
C SER A 46 -0.32 0.68 -0.79
N ALA A 47 0.43 1.56 -1.45
CA ALA A 47 1.09 1.23 -2.72
C ALA A 47 2.13 0.12 -2.57
N TYR A 48 2.88 0.07 -1.48
CA TYR A 48 3.86 -0.99 -1.25
C TYR A 48 3.22 -2.27 -0.70
N SER A 49 2.23 -2.16 0.20
CA SER A 49 1.44 -3.32 0.66
C SER A 49 0.72 -4.01 -0.51
N GLU A 50 0.04 -3.25 -1.37
CA GLU A 50 -0.67 -3.78 -2.55
C GLU A 50 0.28 -4.41 -3.58
N ALA A 51 1.56 -4.04 -3.59
CA ALA A 51 2.53 -4.66 -4.48
C ALA A 51 2.89 -6.10 -4.04
N VAL A 52 2.82 -6.39 -2.75
CA VAL A 52 3.10 -7.73 -2.18
C VAL A 52 1.85 -8.57 -1.95
N ASN A 53 0.68 -7.95 -1.82
CA ASN A 53 -0.60 -8.65 -1.63
C ASN A 53 -0.85 -9.80 -2.62
N PRO A 54 -0.63 -9.66 -3.95
CA PRO A 54 -0.77 -10.78 -4.88
C PRO A 54 0.18 -11.95 -4.57
N ILE A 55 1.38 -11.65 -4.10
CA ILE A 55 2.39 -12.66 -3.77
C ILE A 55 1.98 -13.40 -2.49
N ASN A 56 1.52 -12.66 -1.49
CA ASN A 56 1.19 -13.20 -0.17
C ASN A 56 -0.17 -13.90 -0.13
N MET A 57 -1.12 -13.52 -0.99
CA MET A 57 -2.52 -13.97 -0.89
C MET A 57 -3.03 -14.73 -2.11
N TRP A 58 -2.38 -14.64 -3.28
CA TRP A 58 -2.89 -15.26 -4.53
C TRP A 58 -2.03 -16.43 -5.03
N VAL A 59 -0.91 -16.70 -4.36
CA VAL A 59 -0.20 -17.99 -4.49
C VAL A 59 -1.03 -19.04 -3.76
N ASP A 60 -1.17 -20.23 -4.36
CA ASP A 60 -1.89 -21.34 -3.71
C ASP A 60 -1.20 -21.70 -2.39
N GLY A 61 -1.97 -21.79 -1.30
CA GLY A 61 -1.44 -21.99 0.04
C GLY A 61 -0.74 -23.33 0.27
N ARG A 62 -0.86 -24.29 -0.64
CA ARG A 62 -0.08 -25.54 -0.62
C ARG A 62 1.34 -25.35 -1.16
N GLN A 63 1.57 -24.30 -1.95
CA GLN A 63 2.86 -23.93 -2.53
C GLN A 63 3.61 -22.91 -1.66
N ASP A 64 2.93 -21.82 -1.27
CA ASP A 64 3.42 -20.75 -0.37
C ASP A 64 4.89 -20.29 -0.62
N ASP A 65 5.32 -20.23 -1.88
CA ASP A 65 6.72 -19.93 -2.27
C ASP A 65 6.93 -18.49 -2.80
N GLY A 66 5.87 -17.68 -2.75
CA GLY A 66 5.88 -16.31 -3.26
C GLY A 66 6.02 -16.19 -4.78
N GLN A 67 5.74 -17.24 -5.56
CA GLN A 67 5.83 -17.24 -7.02
C GLN A 67 4.45 -17.28 -7.67
N LEU A 68 3.80 -16.11 -7.77
CA LEU A 68 2.46 -16.02 -8.36
C LEU A 68 2.48 -16.31 -9.86
N ARG A 69 1.67 -17.29 -10.28
CA ARG A 69 1.45 -17.61 -11.69
C ARG A 69 0.67 -16.49 -12.38
N LEU A 70 1.01 -16.19 -13.64
CA LEU A 70 0.40 -15.08 -14.38
C LEU A 70 -1.04 -15.34 -14.81
N ASP A 71 -1.42 -16.60 -15.02
CA ASP A 71 -2.80 -17.01 -15.25
C ASP A 71 -3.65 -16.88 -13.98
N HIS A 72 -3.09 -17.23 -12.82
CA HIS A 72 -3.74 -16.96 -11.53
C HIS A 72 -3.90 -15.46 -11.30
N ALA A 73 -2.84 -14.67 -11.53
CA ALA A 73 -2.88 -13.21 -11.41
C ALA A 73 -3.99 -12.61 -12.31
N ARG A 74 -4.12 -13.08 -13.55
CA ARG A 74 -5.19 -12.67 -14.46
C ARG A 74 -6.58 -13.01 -13.90
N SER A 75 -6.76 -14.22 -13.38
CA SER A 75 -8.03 -14.66 -12.78
C SER A 75 -8.49 -13.72 -11.65
N PHE A 76 -7.56 -13.30 -10.79
CA PHE A 76 -7.86 -12.35 -9.73
C PHE A 76 -8.07 -10.91 -10.25
N PHE A 77 -7.14 -10.37 -11.04
CA PHE A 77 -7.20 -8.98 -11.48
C PHE A 77 -8.33 -8.69 -12.47
N GLU A 78 -8.61 -9.59 -13.40
CA GLU A 78 -9.58 -9.36 -14.48
C GLU A 78 -10.93 -10.01 -14.22
N ALA A 79 -10.94 -11.23 -13.67
CA ALA A 79 -12.17 -12.00 -13.50
C ALA A 79 -12.72 -11.98 -12.07
N ALA A 80 -12.00 -11.38 -11.11
CA ALA A 80 -12.33 -11.42 -9.68
C ALA A 80 -12.67 -12.84 -9.20
N ARG A 81 -11.94 -13.84 -9.73
CA ARG A 81 -12.24 -15.26 -9.56
C ARG A 81 -11.03 -15.99 -8.98
N PHE A 82 -11.28 -16.82 -7.98
CA PHE A 82 -10.28 -17.78 -7.50
C PHE A 82 -9.99 -18.83 -8.58
N PRO A 83 -8.71 -19.21 -8.81
CA PRO A 83 -8.37 -20.36 -9.64
C PRO A 83 -9.11 -21.62 -9.17
N ASP A 84 -9.31 -22.58 -10.07
CA ASP A 84 -9.91 -23.87 -9.70
C ASP A 84 -9.04 -24.59 -8.67
N ASP A 85 -9.67 -25.17 -7.64
CA ASP A 85 -9.00 -25.82 -6.49
C ASP A 85 -8.03 -24.89 -5.72
N PHE A 86 -8.23 -23.57 -5.77
CA PHE A 86 -7.40 -22.61 -5.05
C PHE A 86 -7.53 -22.76 -3.53
N HIS A 87 -6.40 -22.93 -2.85
CA HIS A 87 -6.31 -22.91 -1.40
C HIS A 87 -5.78 -21.56 -0.92
N ARG A 88 -6.46 -20.95 0.06
CA ARG A 88 -5.97 -19.72 0.72
C ARG A 88 -4.60 -19.94 1.36
N ALA A 89 -3.86 -18.85 1.58
CA ALA A 89 -2.59 -18.87 2.30
C ALA A 89 -2.68 -19.67 3.62
N ALA A 90 -1.62 -20.41 3.94
CA ALA A 90 -1.58 -21.32 5.09
C ALA A 90 -1.60 -20.61 6.46
N ARG A 91 -1.36 -19.29 6.47
CA ARG A 91 -1.37 -18.43 7.66
C ARG A 91 -1.98 -17.06 7.34
N PRO A 92 -2.41 -16.27 8.34
CA PRO A 92 -2.79 -14.88 8.13
C PRO A 92 -1.61 -14.10 7.51
N MET A 93 -1.86 -13.42 6.41
CA MET A 93 -0.87 -12.64 5.67
C MET A 93 -1.47 -11.29 5.28
N SER A 94 -0.64 -10.28 5.11
CA SER A 94 -1.05 -8.96 4.64
C SER A 94 0.07 -8.31 3.81
N ALA A 95 0.63 -7.22 4.31
CA ALA A 95 1.69 -6.43 3.72
C ALA A 95 3.11 -6.99 4.00
N ASP A 96 3.21 -8.26 4.40
CA ASP A 96 4.48 -8.94 4.62
C ASP A 96 5.40 -8.75 3.40
N ASN A 97 6.67 -8.42 3.65
CA ASN A 97 7.69 -8.13 2.62
C ASN A 97 7.54 -6.79 1.87
N GLU A 98 6.64 -5.88 2.25
CA GLU A 98 6.55 -4.56 1.61
C GLU A 98 7.87 -3.75 1.73
N ALA A 99 8.57 -3.90 2.87
CA ALA A 99 9.88 -3.29 3.09
C ALA A 99 10.96 -3.87 2.15
N VAL A 100 10.86 -5.15 1.79
CA VAL A 100 11.75 -5.78 0.80
C VAL A 100 11.54 -5.16 -0.58
N VAL A 101 10.27 -4.98 -0.98
CA VAL A 101 9.93 -4.33 -2.26
C VAL A 101 10.38 -2.87 -2.28
N HIS A 102 10.22 -2.13 -1.18
CA HIS A 102 10.70 -0.74 -1.04
C HIS A 102 12.23 -0.65 -1.12
N ALA A 103 12.94 -1.56 -0.47
CA ALA A 103 14.41 -1.57 -0.45
C ALA A 103 15.05 -1.80 -1.83
N ILE A 104 14.36 -2.42 -2.79
CA ILE A 104 14.87 -2.60 -4.17
C ILE A 104 15.07 -1.24 -4.86
N HIS A 105 14.12 -0.33 -4.69
CA HIS A 105 14.14 1.03 -5.24
C HIS A 105 13.50 2.00 -4.25
N PRO A 106 14.25 2.48 -3.25
CA PRO A 106 13.71 3.35 -2.22
C PRO A 106 13.19 4.67 -2.80
N ILE A 107 12.07 5.14 -2.28
CA ILE A 107 11.54 6.47 -2.56
C ILE A 107 11.12 7.16 -1.26
N GLU A 108 11.41 8.45 -1.16
CA GLU A 108 10.90 9.31 -0.10
C GLU A 108 9.49 9.81 -0.45
N PRO A 109 8.56 9.95 0.53
CA PRO A 109 7.22 10.46 0.27
C PRO A 109 7.27 11.86 -0.36
N GLY A 110 6.35 12.13 -1.28
CA GLY A 110 6.34 13.40 -2.00
C GLY A 110 5.29 13.45 -3.10
N ALA A 111 5.34 14.52 -3.88
CA ALA A 111 4.40 14.78 -4.96
C ALA A 111 5.03 15.61 -6.07
N ASN A 112 4.46 15.53 -7.27
CA ASN A 112 4.71 16.52 -8.32
C ASN A 112 4.09 17.86 -7.92
N ILE A 113 4.88 18.93 -7.99
CA ILE A 113 4.46 20.30 -7.70
C ILE A 113 4.58 21.15 -8.96
N ALA A 114 3.48 21.78 -9.40
CA ALA A 114 3.47 22.66 -10.57
C ALA A 114 3.81 22.00 -11.93
N GLY A 115 3.45 20.73 -12.12
CA GLY A 115 3.55 20.07 -13.43
C GLY A 115 4.03 18.63 -13.35
N VAL A 116 4.29 18.03 -14.51
CA VAL A 116 4.98 16.73 -14.59
C VAL A 116 6.48 16.91 -14.39
N ASN A 117 7.17 15.86 -13.94
CA ASN A 117 8.62 15.85 -13.71
C ASN A 117 9.12 16.85 -12.65
N THR A 118 8.28 17.18 -11.67
CA THR A 118 8.60 18.14 -10.59
C THR A 118 8.46 17.50 -9.20
N TYR A 119 8.78 16.22 -9.11
CA TYR A 119 8.66 15.46 -7.86
C TYR A 119 9.48 16.11 -6.75
N THR A 120 8.78 16.57 -5.72
CA THR A 120 9.34 17.25 -4.56
C THR A 120 9.03 16.41 -3.34
N VAL A 121 10.07 16.12 -2.55
CA VAL A 121 9.97 15.36 -1.30
C VAL A 121 9.23 16.20 -0.26
N ASP A 122 8.22 15.59 0.38
CA ASP A 122 7.59 16.15 1.56
C ASP A 122 8.31 15.62 2.80
N ARG A 123 9.12 16.49 3.42
CA ARG A 123 9.92 16.13 4.61
C ARG A 123 9.08 15.97 5.88
N ASN A 124 7.82 16.41 5.87
CA ASN A 124 6.91 16.25 7.00
C ASN A 124 6.06 14.98 6.87
N ALA A 125 6.03 14.35 5.69
CA ALA A 125 5.30 13.11 5.48
C ALA A 125 6.07 11.92 6.09
N PRO A 126 5.38 10.98 6.75
CA PRO A 126 6.01 9.81 7.35
C PRO A 126 6.53 8.86 6.26
N ARG A 127 7.62 8.18 6.58
CA ARG A 127 8.24 7.15 5.73
C ARG A 127 7.48 5.83 5.83
N LEU A 128 7.80 4.88 4.95
CA LEU A 128 7.09 3.59 4.89
C LEU A 128 7.23 2.79 6.19
N ASP A 129 8.39 2.85 6.84
CA ASP A 129 8.71 2.16 8.09
C ASP A 129 8.09 2.83 9.34
N ASP A 130 7.72 4.11 9.25
CA ASP A 130 7.06 4.86 10.31
C ASP A 130 5.55 4.61 10.33
N LYS A 131 5.14 3.42 10.80
CA LYS A 131 3.73 3.01 10.85
C LYS A 131 2.89 3.91 11.76
N CYS A 132 3.45 4.37 12.87
CA CYS A 132 2.74 5.27 13.77
C CYS A 132 2.58 6.65 13.16
N GLY A 133 3.62 7.20 12.53
CA GLY A 133 3.51 8.44 11.78
C GLY A 133 2.50 8.37 10.64
N ILE A 134 2.40 7.24 9.91
CA ILE A 134 1.36 7.03 8.87
C ILE A 134 -0.05 7.08 9.49
N PHE A 135 -0.26 6.40 10.62
CA PHE A 135 -1.53 6.42 11.36
C PHE A 135 -1.88 7.84 11.82
N GLU A 136 -0.93 8.51 12.48
CA GLU A 136 -1.10 9.87 12.98
C GLU A 136 -1.38 10.86 11.84
N TYR A 137 -0.64 10.77 10.75
CA TYR A 137 -0.85 11.59 9.56
C TYR A 137 -2.24 11.37 8.96
N HIS A 138 -2.70 10.12 8.85
CA HIS A 138 -4.05 9.85 8.34
C HIS A 138 -5.13 10.49 9.21
N VAL A 139 -5.05 10.31 10.53
CA VAL A 139 -6.05 10.80 11.48
C VAL A 139 -5.97 12.32 11.63
N ASN A 140 -4.79 12.92 11.75
CA ASN A 140 -4.63 14.36 11.97
C ASN A 140 -4.70 15.20 10.70
N HIS A 141 -4.37 14.64 9.53
CA HIS A 141 -4.38 15.38 8.27
C HIS A 141 -5.52 14.95 7.34
N THR A 142 -5.58 13.67 6.99
CA THR A 142 -6.58 13.19 6.01
C THR A 142 -8.00 13.31 6.55
N LEU A 143 -8.25 12.76 7.73
CA LEU A 143 -9.58 12.75 8.34
C LEU A 143 -10.04 14.16 8.71
N ARG A 144 -9.17 14.99 9.30
CA ARG A 144 -9.51 16.37 9.68
C ARG A 144 -9.79 17.29 8.50
N THR A 145 -9.22 17.01 7.32
CA THR A 145 -9.56 17.74 6.10
C THR A 145 -10.99 17.44 5.64
N LEU A 146 -11.46 16.21 5.83
CA LEU A 146 -12.82 15.79 5.46
C LEU A 146 -13.85 16.23 6.50
N TYR A 147 -13.48 16.19 7.79
CA TYR A 147 -14.37 16.50 8.90
C TYR A 147 -13.71 17.55 9.81
N PRO A 148 -13.65 18.83 9.42
CA PRO A 148 -12.94 19.84 10.22
C PRO A 148 -13.64 20.16 11.54
N ASN A 149 -14.97 20.04 11.60
CA ASN A 149 -15.78 20.34 12.79
C ASN A 149 -17.04 19.44 12.88
N PRO A 150 -16.88 18.12 13.07
CA PRO A 150 -18.02 17.21 13.18
C PRO A 150 -18.76 17.43 14.51
N THR A 151 -20.08 17.25 14.51
CA THR A 151 -20.94 17.44 15.68
C THR A 151 -21.95 16.30 15.84
N GLY A 152 -22.50 16.14 17.05
CA GLY A 152 -23.54 15.16 17.35
C GLY A 152 -23.13 13.74 16.96
N ASN A 153 -24.06 12.98 16.39
CA ASN A 153 -23.86 11.57 16.03
C ASN A 153 -22.65 11.33 15.11
N LEU A 154 -22.30 12.30 14.26
CA LEU A 154 -21.14 12.17 13.38
C LEU A 154 -19.83 12.21 14.17
N LEU A 155 -19.73 13.11 15.16
CA LEU A 155 -18.57 13.19 16.04
C LEU A 155 -18.39 11.90 16.85
N ASP A 156 -19.49 11.37 17.41
CA ASP A 156 -19.47 10.13 18.18
C ASP A 156 -19.05 8.93 17.31
N ALA A 157 -19.60 8.83 16.09
CA ALA A 157 -19.23 7.79 15.14
C ALA A 157 -17.76 7.90 14.71
N ILE A 158 -17.26 9.10 14.44
CA ILE A 158 -15.86 9.31 14.05
C ILE A 158 -14.92 8.90 15.20
N ARG A 159 -15.19 9.32 16.44
CA ARG A 159 -14.40 8.91 17.61
C ARG A 159 -14.33 7.40 17.76
N ALA A 160 -15.47 6.71 17.65
CA ALA A 160 -15.53 5.25 17.72
C ALA A 160 -14.72 4.58 16.60
N ASN A 161 -14.79 5.10 15.37
CA ASN A 161 -14.07 4.51 14.24
C ASN A 161 -12.56 4.80 14.28
N ILE A 162 -12.12 5.93 14.84
CA ILE A 162 -10.70 6.19 15.11
C ILE A 162 -10.18 5.17 16.13
N HIS A 163 -10.95 4.90 17.20
CA HIS A 163 -10.59 3.87 18.17
C HIS A 163 -10.46 2.48 17.50
N TYR A 164 -11.44 2.08 16.67
CA TYR A 164 -11.34 0.82 15.93
C TYR A 164 -10.12 0.77 15.01
N PHE A 165 -9.77 1.88 14.35
CA PHE A 165 -8.56 1.94 13.54
C PHE A 165 -7.28 1.84 14.40
N TYR A 166 -7.27 2.47 15.58
CA TYR A 166 -6.18 2.37 16.54
C TYR A 166 -5.96 0.93 17.05
N THR A 167 -7.00 0.12 17.26
CA THR A 167 -6.81 -1.26 17.74
C THR A 167 -5.94 -2.11 16.78
N ALA A 168 -5.91 -1.79 15.48
CA ALA A 168 -5.00 -2.42 14.52
C ALA A 168 -3.54 -1.91 14.63
N MET A 169 -3.34 -0.72 15.21
CA MET A 169 -2.04 -0.07 15.41
C MET A 169 -1.46 -0.32 16.81
N GLU A 170 -2.29 -0.70 17.79
CA GLU A 170 -1.87 -1.03 19.15
C GLU A 170 -0.77 -2.11 19.16
N ALA A 171 -0.96 -3.18 18.39
CA ALA A 171 0.03 -4.25 18.24
C ALA A 171 1.39 -3.78 17.64
N ARG A 172 1.45 -2.57 17.09
CA ARG A 172 2.67 -1.94 16.54
C ARG A 172 3.31 -0.93 17.52
N GLY A 173 2.76 -0.78 18.73
CA GLY A 173 3.28 0.12 19.77
C GLY A 173 2.95 1.59 19.55
N CYS A 174 1.98 1.91 18.68
CA CYS A 174 1.54 3.28 18.48
C CYS A 174 0.68 3.76 19.65
N THR A 175 0.56 5.08 19.82
CA THR A 175 -0.32 5.69 20.84
C THR A 175 -1.65 6.10 20.21
N GLU A 176 -2.75 5.92 20.92
CA GLU A 176 -4.06 6.40 20.48
C GLU A 176 -4.10 7.93 20.49
N ILE A 177 -4.71 8.51 19.46
CA ILE A 177 -4.83 9.97 19.32
C ILE A 177 -6.29 10.39 19.15
N PHE A 178 -6.62 11.55 19.71
CA PHE A 178 -7.98 12.05 19.83
C PHE A 178 -8.12 13.40 19.10
N PRO A 179 -8.26 13.42 17.76
CA PRO A 179 -8.24 14.66 16.97
C PRO A 179 -9.40 15.61 17.27
N TYR A 180 -10.45 15.14 17.96
CA TYR A 180 -11.64 15.91 18.32
C TYR A 180 -11.85 16.00 19.84
N GLY A 181 -10.80 15.74 20.63
CA GLY A 181 -10.88 15.62 22.09
C GLY A 181 -11.39 14.28 22.56
#